data_AF-A0A942IUK4-F1
#
_entry.id   AF-A0A942IUK4-F1
#
_cell.length_a   1.000
_cell.length_b   1.000
_cell.length_c   1.000
_cell.angle_alpha   90.00
_cell.angle_beta   90.00
_cell.angle_gamma   90.00
#
_symmetry.space_group_name_H-M   'P 1'
#
loop_
_entity.id
_entity.type
_entity.pdbx_description
1 polymer ?
#
loop_
_entity_poly.entity_id
_entity_poly.type
_entity_poly.pdbx_seq_one_letter_code
_entity_poly.pdbx_strand_id
1 'polypeptide(L)'
;MKTLILCDFDGTISIRDMGYILLNRFSSGDWESIDRDFCEGKIGSREAYARIAKILKGDRESVLRFTREHSQIDPHFKSFYQYCLENDIDVKIVSDGLDFYIRTILDAHQLFGIPFYSNTTHLRADGGTNIFFPHSSEECGLCGTCKKQIVRNHRKEYEKIFFVGNGFSDRCAARESDFVFAKDSLYPYCIDQDITCHFFQDFSDILEDLKKKIRGIIFDLDGTLIEAYEAIYLGLKEVFQQSGREIFSFNELKHYLQADLESTLHQFFSPEETQKNIPIMRKKYEEVYLDHTHFLDGAKEVIETLHNRGVMLGVASNKFGRFSRLALNHLKVSPYFKSVIGAGDVPRNKPFPDMIHAALREMGLLPEEVVFVGDTLTDIETGKEAGVDVYALPTGFHTRKELSQKKPKRILRNLKELTNLLDQPL
;
A
#
# COMPACT_ATOMS: atom_id res chain seq x y z
N MET A 1 8.21 -2.30 21.73
CA MET A 1 7.21 -3.03 20.94
C MET A 1 7.98 -4.02 20.09
N LYS A 2 7.72 -5.32 20.20
CA LYS A 2 8.49 -6.32 19.44
C LYS A 2 7.89 -6.49 18.05
N THR A 3 8.69 -6.25 17.02
CA THR A 3 8.26 -6.33 15.61
C THR A 3 8.85 -7.57 14.95
N LEU A 4 8.03 -8.26 14.16
CA LEU A 4 8.44 -9.39 13.33
C LEU A 4 8.14 -9.09 11.86
N ILE A 5 9.10 -9.34 10.99
CA ILE A 5 8.89 -9.41 9.54
C ILE A 5 8.96 -10.87 9.11
N LEU A 6 7.84 -11.36 8.58
CA LEU A 6 7.72 -12.67 7.97
C LEU A 6 7.90 -12.53 6.46
N CYS A 7 8.96 -13.11 5.92
CA CYS A 7 9.25 -13.06 4.49
C CYS A 7 8.92 -14.38 3.81
N ASP A 8 8.14 -14.33 2.73
CA ASP A 8 8.14 -15.39 1.75
C ASP A 8 9.54 -15.58 1.13
N PHE A 9 9.81 -16.76 0.58
CA PHE A 9 11.09 -17.09 -0.02
C PHE A 9 11.04 -17.04 -1.55
N ASP A 10 10.20 -17.87 -2.17
CA ASP A 10 10.26 -18.16 -3.60
C ASP A 10 9.65 -17.04 -4.45
N GLY A 11 10.50 -16.35 -5.23
CA GLY A 11 10.08 -15.16 -5.97
C GLY A 11 9.99 -13.89 -5.10
N THR A 12 10.24 -14.01 -3.79
CA THR A 12 10.32 -12.89 -2.85
C THR A 12 11.77 -12.61 -2.47
N ILE A 13 12.40 -13.49 -1.67
CA ILE A 13 13.83 -13.42 -1.33
C ILE A 13 14.67 -13.98 -2.48
N SER A 14 14.34 -15.16 -2.99
CA SER A 14 14.95 -15.66 -4.22
C SER A 14 14.35 -14.93 -5.41
N ILE A 15 15.17 -14.53 -6.38
CA ILE A 15 14.68 -13.79 -7.55
C ILE A 15 13.77 -14.66 -8.42
N ARG A 16 13.99 -15.97 -8.39
CA ARG A 16 13.21 -16.97 -9.14
C ARG A 16 12.66 -18.03 -8.18
N ASP A 17 11.53 -18.62 -8.56
CA ASP A 17 10.97 -19.76 -7.85
C ASP A 17 11.90 -20.97 -8.01
N MET A 18 12.51 -21.39 -6.91
CA MET A 18 13.47 -22.48 -6.91
C MET A 18 12.81 -23.83 -7.02
N GLY A 19 11.56 -23.95 -6.54
CA GLY A 19 10.72 -25.12 -6.75
C GLY A 19 10.52 -25.39 -8.24
N TYR A 20 10.10 -24.38 -9.01
CA TYR A 20 9.91 -24.50 -10.46
C TYR A 20 11.21 -24.78 -11.21
N ILE A 21 12.31 -24.12 -10.83
CA ILE A 21 13.64 -24.38 -11.43
C ILE A 21 14.05 -25.85 -11.24
N LEU A 22 13.82 -26.39 -10.05
CA LEU A 22 14.11 -27.79 -9.75
C LEU A 22 13.17 -28.74 -10.49
N LEU A 23 11.86 -28.47 -10.49
CA LEU A 23 10.87 -29.29 -11.19
C LEU A 23 11.17 -29.39 -12.69
N ASN A 24 11.54 -28.29 -13.32
CA ASN A 24 11.92 -28.27 -14.75
C ASN A 24 13.13 -29.17 -15.08
N ARG A 25 14.05 -29.35 -14.13
CA ARG A 25 15.28 -30.12 -14.35
C ARG A 25 15.16 -31.57 -13.88
N PHE A 26 14.48 -31.78 -12.77
CA PHE A 26 14.55 -33.00 -11.97
C PHE A 26 13.20 -33.74 -11.86
N SER A 27 12.13 -33.24 -12.48
CA SER A 27 10.89 -34.01 -12.57
C SER A 27 10.87 -34.95 -13.78
N SER A 28 10.22 -36.10 -13.62
CA SER A 28 9.99 -37.08 -14.68
C SER A 28 8.55 -37.10 -15.19
N GLY A 29 7.73 -36.08 -14.86
CA GLY A 29 6.29 -36.06 -15.13
C GLY A 29 5.74 -34.64 -15.30
N ASP A 30 4.45 -34.53 -15.58
CA ASP A 30 3.75 -33.26 -15.85
C ASP A 30 3.47 -32.50 -14.54
N TRP A 31 4.49 -31.79 -14.05
CA TRP A 31 4.37 -30.94 -12.88
C TRP A 31 3.54 -29.68 -13.16
N GLU A 32 3.51 -29.20 -14.41
CA GLU A 32 2.75 -28.01 -14.82
C GLU A 32 1.23 -28.22 -14.61
N SER A 33 0.73 -29.43 -14.85
CA SER A 33 -0.67 -29.76 -14.57
C SER A 33 -0.99 -29.75 -13.07
N ILE A 34 -0.05 -30.20 -12.23
CA ILE A 34 -0.20 -30.12 -10.77
C ILE A 34 -0.24 -28.65 -10.32
N ASP A 35 0.65 -27.82 -10.86
CA ASP A 35 0.71 -26.39 -10.55
C ASP A 35 -0.56 -25.64 -10.99
N ARG A 36 -1.06 -25.92 -12.19
CA ARG A 36 -2.32 -25.38 -12.68
C ARG A 36 -3.49 -25.72 -11.75
N ASP A 37 -3.63 -26.97 -11.32
CA ASP A 37 -4.67 -27.37 -10.38
C ASP A 37 -4.56 -26.63 -9.03
N PHE A 38 -3.34 -26.36 -8.57
CA PHE A 38 -3.10 -25.56 -7.35
C PHE A 38 -3.47 -24.08 -7.55
N CYS A 39 -2.99 -23.45 -8.61
CA CYS A 39 -3.25 -22.05 -8.94
C CYS A 39 -4.74 -21.77 -9.20
N GLU A 40 -5.47 -22.73 -9.75
CA GLU A 40 -6.93 -22.67 -9.94
C GLU A 40 -7.73 -23.02 -8.66
N GLY A 41 -7.04 -23.37 -7.57
CA GLY A 41 -7.65 -23.69 -6.28
C GLY A 41 -8.37 -25.04 -6.21
N LYS A 42 -8.13 -25.95 -7.17
CA LYS A 42 -8.70 -27.31 -7.17
C LYS A 42 -8.07 -28.21 -6.12
N ILE A 43 -6.78 -27.99 -5.84
CA ILE A 43 -6.02 -28.69 -4.80
C ILE A 43 -5.26 -27.70 -3.93
N GLY A 44 -4.94 -28.10 -2.70
CA GLY A 44 -4.04 -27.35 -1.82
C GLY A 44 -2.56 -27.67 -2.08
N SER A 45 -1.65 -26.82 -1.60
CA SER A 45 -0.20 -27.05 -1.79
C SER A 45 0.29 -28.34 -1.13
N ARG A 46 -0.32 -28.80 -0.04
CA ARG A 46 0.00 -30.09 0.60
C ARG A 46 -0.22 -31.26 -0.36
N GLU A 47 -1.33 -31.25 -1.09
CA GLU A 47 -1.62 -32.27 -2.09
C GLU A 47 -0.71 -32.13 -3.31
N ALA A 48 -0.48 -30.90 -3.78
CA ALA A 48 0.43 -30.62 -4.88
C ALA A 48 1.83 -31.19 -4.60
N TYR A 49 2.41 -30.91 -3.42
CA TYR A 49 3.70 -31.45 -3.01
C TYR A 49 3.69 -32.97 -2.83
N ALA A 50 2.59 -33.57 -2.35
CA ALA A 50 2.46 -35.02 -2.27
C ALA A 50 2.47 -35.69 -3.66
N ARG A 51 1.94 -35.02 -4.69
CA ARG A 51 2.03 -35.45 -6.10
C ARG A 51 3.45 -35.22 -6.66
N ILE A 52 4.04 -34.05 -6.39
CA ILE A 52 5.41 -33.70 -6.80
C ILE A 52 6.44 -34.69 -6.25
N ALA A 53 6.32 -35.12 -5.00
CA ALA A 53 7.22 -36.09 -4.37
C ALA A 53 7.37 -37.40 -5.19
N LYS A 54 6.34 -37.78 -5.94
CA LYS A 54 6.34 -39.00 -6.77
C LYS A 54 7.14 -38.83 -8.06
N ILE A 55 7.20 -37.62 -8.61
CA ILE A 55 7.82 -37.31 -9.90
C ILE A 55 9.17 -36.61 -9.78
N LEU A 56 9.49 -36.04 -8.62
CA LEU A 56 10.79 -35.40 -8.36
C LEU A 56 11.86 -36.48 -8.14
N LYS A 57 12.87 -36.47 -9.01
CA LYS A 57 13.97 -37.44 -9.06
C LYS A 57 15.31 -36.72 -9.08
N GLY A 58 16.31 -37.30 -8.42
CA GLY A 58 17.68 -36.81 -8.53
C GLY A 58 18.52 -37.24 -7.35
N ASP A 59 19.80 -37.52 -7.60
CA ASP A 59 20.72 -37.73 -6.50
C ASP A 59 20.97 -36.41 -5.74
N ARG A 60 21.24 -36.54 -4.44
CA ARG A 60 21.39 -35.41 -3.54
C ARG A 60 22.49 -34.45 -3.97
N GLU A 61 23.62 -34.93 -4.47
CA GLU A 61 24.74 -34.07 -4.83
C GLU A 61 24.43 -33.23 -6.06
N SER A 62 23.84 -33.84 -7.10
CA SER A 62 23.44 -33.14 -8.32
C SER A 62 22.40 -32.08 -8.05
N VAL A 63 21.37 -32.39 -7.25
CA VAL A 63 20.32 -31.45 -6.87
C VAL A 63 20.90 -30.25 -6.11
N LEU A 64 21.72 -30.49 -5.07
CA LEU A 64 22.31 -29.42 -4.27
C LEU A 64 23.29 -28.56 -5.08
N ARG A 65 24.08 -29.17 -5.98
CA ARG A 65 24.98 -28.43 -6.88
C ARG A 65 24.18 -27.49 -7.79
N PHE A 66 23.14 -28.02 -8.44
CA PHE A 66 22.28 -27.24 -9.31
C PHE A 66 21.58 -26.09 -8.56
N THR A 67 21.13 -26.33 -7.32
CA THR A 67 20.58 -25.28 -6.45
C THR A 67 21.60 -24.16 -6.21
N ARG A 68 22.86 -24.47 -5.92
CA ARG A 68 23.91 -23.44 -5.69
C ARG A 68 24.15 -22.59 -6.93
N GLU A 69 24.19 -23.21 -8.10
CA GLU A 69 24.38 -22.52 -9.39
C GLU A 69 23.23 -21.54 -9.72
N HIS A 70 22.04 -21.77 -9.16
CA HIS A 70 20.84 -20.95 -9.38
C HIS A 70 20.39 -20.18 -8.13
N SER A 71 21.29 -19.99 -7.16
CA SER A 71 20.96 -19.46 -5.83
C SER A 71 20.71 -17.95 -5.77
N GLN A 72 20.38 -17.27 -6.87
CA GLN A 72 20.27 -15.81 -6.85
C GLN A 72 19.15 -15.34 -5.90
N ILE A 73 19.53 -14.46 -4.97
CA ILE A 73 18.61 -13.74 -4.09
C ILE A 73 18.58 -12.26 -4.46
N ASP A 74 17.55 -11.57 -4.00
CA ASP A 74 17.45 -10.13 -4.08
C ASP A 74 18.73 -9.45 -3.54
N PRO A 75 19.35 -8.54 -4.31
CA PRO A 75 20.65 -7.95 -3.96
C PRO A 75 20.61 -7.11 -2.68
N HIS A 76 19.43 -6.62 -2.28
CA HIS A 76 19.23 -5.79 -1.10
C HIS A 76 18.74 -6.59 0.11
N PHE A 77 18.42 -7.88 -0.02
CA PHE A 77 17.93 -8.68 1.11
C PHE A 77 18.94 -8.74 2.27
N LYS A 78 20.24 -8.84 1.97
CA LYS A 78 21.28 -8.89 3.00
C LYS A 78 21.39 -7.58 3.79
N SER A 79 21.34 -6.43 3.12
CA SER A 79 21.37 -5.12 3.79
C SER A 79 20.09 -4.87 4.57
N PHE A 80 18.93 -5.27 4.04
CA PHE A 80 17.66 -5.29 4.75
C PHE A 80 17.74 -6.12 6.04
N TYR A 81 18.22 -7.36 5.97
CA TYR A 81 18.31 -8.24 7.13
C TYR A 81 19.26 -7.70 8.21
N GLN A 82 20.43 -7.19 7.81
CA GLN A 82 21.37 -6.56 8.74
C GLN A 82 20.76 -5.35 9.45
N TYR A 83 20.08 -4.48 8.71
CA TYR A 83 19.38 -3.35 9.30
C TYR A 83 18.32 -3.79 10.31
N CYS A 84 17.54 -4.84 10.01
CA CYS A 84 16.54 -5.35 10.94
C CYS A 84 17.19 -5.85 12.24
N LEU A 85 18.30 -6.59 12.17
CA LEU A 85 19.04 -7.05 13.35
C LEU A 85 19.57 -5.89 14.20
N GLU A 86 20.12 -4.85 13.56
CA GLU A 86 20.65 -3.66 14.24
C GLU A 86 19.57 -2.83 14.93
N ASN A 87 18.30 -2.98 14.52
CA ASN A 87 17.17 -2.19 15.00
C ASN A 87 16.12 -3.02 15.78
N ASP A 88 16.51 -4.19 16.30
CA ASP A 88 15.64 -5.07 17.12
C ASP A 88 14.33 -5.48 16.39
N ILE A 89 14.43 -5.71 15.08
CA ILE A 89 13.36 -6.23 14.23
C ILE A 89 13.71 -7.68 13.90
N ASP A 90 12.91 -8.62 14.39
CA ASP A 90 13.09 -10.03 14.06
C ASP A 90 12.67 -10.30 12.61
N VAL A 91 13.45 -11.10 11.90
CA VAL A 91 13.11 -11.57 10.54
C VAL A 91 13.08 -13.09 10.54
N LYS A 92 11.99 -13.66 10.01
CA LYS A 92 11.86 -15.11 9.80
C LYS A 92 11.31 -15.38 8.40
N ILE A 93 11.71 -16.52 7.83
CA ILE A 93 11.26 -16.94 6.50
C ILE A 93 10.09 -17.92 6.63
N VAL A 94 9.09 -17.78 5.76
CA VAL A 94 7.92 -18.66 5.68
C VAL A 94 7.69 -19.02 4.23
N SER A 95 8.02 -20.26 3.87
CA SER A 95 7.89 -20.75 2.50
C SER A 95 7.04 -22.01 2.45
N ASP A 96 6.22 -22.14 1.41
CA ASP A 96 5.58 -23.43 1.08
C ASP A 96 6.57 -24.38 0.37
N GLY A 97 7.80 -23.93 0.15
CA GLY A 97 8.91 -24.62 -0.47
C GLY A 97 9.54 -25.75 0.35
N LEU A 98 10.71 -26.19 -0.12
CA LEU A 98 11.45 -27.33 0.43
C LEU A 98 12.70 -26.87 1.17
N ASP A 99 12.85 -27.37 2.40
CA ASP A 99 13.93 -27.03 3.34
C ASP A 99 15.35 -27.13 2.76
N PHE A 100 15.65 -28.15 1.95
CA PHE A 100 17.01 -28.40 1.49
C PHE A 100 17.52 -27.28 0.58
N TYR A 101 16.70 -26.74 -0.33
CA TYR A 101 17.15 -25.68 -1.24
C TYR A 101 17.18 -24.33 -0.53
N ILE A 102 16.21 -24.07 0.35
CA ILE A 102 16.18 -22.86 1.18
C ILE A 102 17.48 -22.79 1.97
N ARG A 103 17.83 -23.87 2.69
CA ARG A 103 19.09 -23.96 3.44
C ARG A 103 20.31 -23.77 2.56
N THR A 104 20.35 -24.45 1.41
CA THR A 104 21.49 -24.36 0.47
C THR A 104 21.71 -22.94 -0.03
N ILE A 105 20.64 -22.20 -0.32
CA ILE A 105 20.70 -20.83 -0.80
C ILE A 105 21.12 -19.89 0.34
N LEU A 106 20.51 -20.02 1.52
CA LEU A 106 20.91 -19.23 2.69
C LEU A 106 22.40 -19.45 3.03
N ASP A 107 22.90 -20.68 2.97
CA ASP A 107 24.31 -21.00 3.19
C ASP A 107 25.21 -20.33 2.15
N ALA A 108 24.83 -20.37 0.86
CA ALA A 108 25.59 -19.74 -0.23
C ALA A 108 25.74 -18.23 -0.05
N HIS A 109 24.78 -17.57 0.63
CA HIS A 109 24.77 -16.13 0.90
C HIS A 109 25.18 -15.73 2.32
N GLN A 110 25.61 -16.69 3.14
CA GLN A 110 26.01 -16.49 4.55
C GLN A 110 24.85 -15.97 5.42
N LEU A 111 23.65 -16.51 5.22
CA LEU A 111 22.39 -16.15 5.90
C LEU A 111 21.81 -17.32 6.74
N PHE A 112 22.65 -18.28 7.13
CA PHE A 112 22.25 -19.50 7.84
C PHE A 112 21.63 -19.27 9.24
N GLY A 113 21.77 -18.06 9.80
CA GLY A 113 21.18 -17.69 11.09
C GLY A 113 19.68 -17.35 11.05
N ILE A 114 19.09 -17.20 9.85
CA ILE A 114 17.68 -16.80 9.72
C ILE A 114 16.77 -18.00 10.02
N PRO A 115 15.87 -17.91 11.03
CA PRO A 115 14.88 -18.96 11.27
C PRO A 115 13.91 -19.05 10.09
N PHE A 116 13.56 -20.27 9.68
CA PHE A 116 12.60 -20.48 8.59
C PHE A 116 11.64 -21.63 8.87
N TYR A 117 10.46 -21.52 8.26
CA TYR A 117 9.40 -22.53 8.25
C TYR A 117 9.17 -22.98 6.81
N SER A 118 9.20 -24.30 6.57
CA SER A 118 8.95 -24.89 5.25
C SER A 118 8.50 -26.34 5.34
N ASN A 119 8.20 -26.95 4.18
CA ASN A 119 8.09 -28.39 4.10
C ASN A 119 9.48 -29.02 4.28
N THR A 120 9.53 -30.22 4.86
CA THR A 120 10.77 -30.96 5.14
C THR A 120 10.96 -32.07 4.14
N THR A 121 12.19 -32.26 3.68
CA THR A 121 12.49 -33.19 2.59
C THR A 121 13.47 -34.27 3.02
N HIS A 122 13.20 -35.51 2.62
CA HIS A 122 14.15 -36.61 2.71
C HIS A 122 14.39 -37.20 1.31
N LEU A 123 15.58 -36.92 0.77
CA LEU A 123 16.06 -37.51 -0.48
C LEU A 123 16.52 -38.95 -0.21
N ARG A 124 15.92 -39.90 -0.92
CA ARG A 124 16.17 -41.33 -0.79
C ARG A 124 17.39 -41.74 -1.63
N ALA A 125 18.03 -42.84 -1.22
CA ALA A 125 19.19 -43.40 -1.93
C ALA A 125 18.87 -43.88 -3.36
N ASP A 126 17.61 -44.22 -3.66
CA ASP A 126 17.13 -44.58 -4.99
C ASP A 126 16.75 -43.37 -5.87
N GLY A 127 17.10 -42.16 -5.43
CA GLY A 127 16.81 -40.91 -6.13
C GLY A 127 15.37 -40.43 -6.00
N GLY A 128 14.52 -41.08 -5.20
CA GLY A 128 13.18 -40.60 -4.87
C GLY A 128 13.17 -39.53 -3.76
N THR A 129 12.05 -38.81 -3.62
CA THR A 129 11.88 -37.75 -2.62
C THR A 129 10.68 -38.03 -1.73
N ASN A 130 10.85 -37.95 -0.41
CA ASN A 130 9.75 -37.87 0.55
C ASN A 130 9.61 -36.43 1.06
N ILE A 131 8.38 -35.93 1.14
CA ILE A 131 8.07 -34.58 1.63
C ILE A 131 7.14 -34.70 2.84
N PHE A 132 7.46 -33.95 3.90
CA PHE A 132 6.72 -33.88 5.15
C PHE A 132 6.23 -32.45 5.40
N PHE A 133 5.10 -32.32 6.11
CA PHE A 133 4.36 -31.06 6.26
C PHE A 133 4.24 -30.64 7.74
N PRO A 134 5.37 -30.37 8.44
CA PRO A 134 5.38 -30.12 9.89
C PRO A 134 4.65 -28.84 10.30
N HIS A 135 4.41 -27.93 9.34
CA HIS A 135 3.74 -26.65 9.56
C HIS A 135 2.38 -26.57 8.86
N SER A 136 1.81 -27.71 8.50
CA SER A 136 0.41 -27.76 8.06
C SER A 136 -0.53 -27.44 9.22
N SER A 137 -1.72 -26.93 8.88
CA SER A 137 -2.77 -26.65 9.87
C SER A 137 -3.97 -27.54 9.58
N GLU A 138 -4.49 -28.21 10.61
CA GLU A 138 -5.71 -29.00 10.51
C GLU A 138 -6.93 -28.12 10.18
N GLU A 139 -7.02 -26.91 10.76
CA GLU A 139 -8.07 -25.92 10.44
C GLU A 139 -8.05 -25.55 8.94
N CYS A 140 -6.85 -25.41 8.38
CA CYS A 140 -6.67 -25.08 6.97
C CYS A 140 -6.94 -26.27 6.05
N GLY A 141 -6.41 -27.45 6.37
CA GLY A 141 -6.56 -28.68 5.59
C GLY A 141 -5.89 -28.69 4.20
N LEU A 142 -5.39 -27.56 3.71
CA LEU A 142 -4.93 -27.39 2.32
C LEU A 142 -3.41 -27.19 2.18
N CYS A 143 -2.80 -26.36 3.03
CA CYS A 143 -1.40 -25.93 2.85
C CYS A 143 -0.38 -26.93 3.42
N GLY A 144 0.77 -27.08 2.75
CA GLY A 144 1.92 -27.80 3.28
C GLY A 144 2.57 -27.06 4.46
N THR A 145 2.75 -25.76 4.30
CA THR A 145 3.16 -24.78 5.32
C THR A 145 2.10 -23.69 5.41
N CYS A 146 1.29 -23.74 6.46
CA CYS A 146 0.20 -22.78 6.64
C CYS A 146 0.73 -21.44 7.18
N LYS A 147 1.09 -20.52 6.28
CA LYS A 147 1.61 -19.19 6.64
C LYS A 147 0.67 -18.40 7.55
N LYS A 148 -0.66 -18.53 7.36
CA LYS A 148 -1.71 -17.99 8.24
C LYS A 148 -1.52 -18.43 9.70
N GLN A 149 -1.34 -19.74 9.92
CA GLN A 149 -1.16 -20.30 11.25
C GLN A 149 0.14 -19.81 11.89
N ILE A 150 1.20 -19.63 11.09
CA ILE A 150 2.49 -19.14 11.56
C ILE A 150 2.38 -17.69 12.03
N VAL A 151 1.71 -16.82 11.27
CA VAL A 151 1.39 -15.45 11.73
C VAL A 151 0.67 -15.48 13.08
N ARG A 152 -0.41 -16.27 13.19
CA ARG A 152 -1.20 -16.40 14.43
C ARG A 152 -0.39 -16.92 15.61
N ASN A 153 0.50 -17.88 15.39
CA ASN A 153 1.35 -18.43 16.45
C ASN A 153 2.29 -17.36 17.02
N HIS A 154 2.80 -16.47 16.18
CA HIS A 154 3.68 -15.37 16.59
C HIS A 154 2.97 -14.21 17.25
N ARG A 155 1.65 -14.05 17.11
CA ARG A 155 0.88 -12.99 17.80
C ARG A 155 0.98 -13.04 19.33
N LYS A 156 1.41 -14.17 19.90
CA LYS A 156 1.66 -14.31 21.35
C LYS A 156 2.93 -13.59 21.81
N GLU A 157 3.89 -13.38 20.91
CA GLU A 157 5.22 -12.87 21.22
C GLU A 157 5.49 -11.50 20.58
N TYR A 158 4.80 -11.20 19.48
CA TYR A 158 5.01 -10.01 18.67
C TYR A 158 3.75 -9.18 18.64
N GLU A 159 3.93 -7.90 18.94
CA GLU A 159 2.86 -6.90 18.90
C GLU A 159 2.55 -6.51 17.46
N LYS A 160 3.59 -6.41 16.63
CA LYS A 160 3.49 -6.10 15.20
C LYS A 160 4.09 -7.20 14.35
N ILE A 161 3.35 -7.62 13.33
CA ILE A 161 3.78 -8.59 12.35
C ILE A 161 3.54 -8.02 10.95
N PHE A 162 4.63 -7.81 10.22
CA PHE A 162 4.61 -7.45 8.81
C PHE A 162 4.88 -8.67 7.96
N PHE A 163 4.30 -8.67 6.75
CA PHE A 163 4.50 -9.76 5.79
C PHE A 163 5.10 -9.21 4.50
N VAL A 164 6.07 -9.94 3.94
CA VAL A 164 6.68 -9.64 2.63
C VAL A 164 6.42 -10.82 1.71
N GLY A 165 5.76 -10.59 0.57
CA GLY A 165 5.44 -11.67 -0.36
C GLY A 165 5.01 -11.24 -1.75
N ASN A 166 4.71 -12.22 -2.61
CA ASN A 166 4.45 -12.02 -4.03
C ASN A 166 3.26 -12.85 -4.57
N GLY A 167 2.83 -13.88 -3.84
CA GLY A 167 2.14 -15.02 -4.44
C GLY A 167 0.75 -15.35 -3.89
N PHE A 168 0.13 -16.36 -4.51
CA PHE A 168 -1.15 -16.91 -4.09
C PHE A 168 -1.11 -17.51 -2.67
N SER A 169 -0.02 -18.19 -2.31
CA SER A 169 0.16 -18.83 -0.99
C SER A 169 0.25 -17.82 0.16
N ASP A 170 0.58 -16.56 -0.14
CA ASP A 170 0.75 -15.47 0.83
C ASP A 170 -0.55 -14.81 1.25
N ARG A 171 -1.60 -14.96 0.45
CA ARG A 171 -2.90 -14.28 0.61
C ARG A 171 -3.48 -14.39 2.02
N CYS A 172 -3.38 -15.58 2.62
CA CYS A 172 -3.90 -15.80 3.97
C CYS A 172 -3.02 -15.18 5.06
N ALA A 173 -1.71 -15.12 4.87
CA ALA A 173 -0.81 -14.45 5.80
C ALA A 173 -0.95 -12.92 5.71
N ALA A 174 -1.10 -12.39 4.50
CA ALA A 174 -1.36 -10.98 4.23
C ALA A 174 -2.59 -10.46 4.99
N ARG A 175 -3.69 -11.24 5.02
CA ARG A 175 -4.91 -10.87 5.76
C ARG A 175 -4.75 -10.84 7.28
N GLU A 176 -3.84 -11.65 7.84
CA GLU A 176 -3.63 -11.75 9.29
C GLU A 176 -2.52 -10.82 9.80
N SER A 177 -1.78 -10.18 8.90
CA SER A 177 -0.65 -9.30 9.22
C SER A 177 -1.11 -7.85 9.37
N ASP A 178 -0.34 -7.04 10.09
CA ASP A 178 -0.68 -5.62 10.33
C ASP A 178 -0.39 -4.75 9.11
N PHE A 179 0.61 -5.14 8.33
CA PHE A 179 1.04 -4.47 7.11
C PHE A 179 1.68 -5.47 6.15
N VAL A 180 1.54 -5.21 4.85
CA VAL A 180 2.05 -6.11 3.81
C VAL A 180 2.91 -5.35 2.80
N PHE A 181 4.15 -5.79 2.63
CA PHE A 181 4.93 -5.49 1.43
C PHE A 181 4.56 -6.54 0.39
N ALA A 182 3.88 -6.12 -0.67
CA ALA A 182 3.30 -7.01 -1.66
C ALA A 182 3.82 -6.67 -3.05
N LYS A 183 4.19 -7.68 -3.83
CA LYS A 183 4.45 -7.53 -5.27
C LYS A 183 3.68 -8.56 -6.09
N ASP A 184 3.88 -8.53 -7.40
CA ASP A 184 3.26 -9.45 -8.37
C ASP A 184 1.76 -9.64 -8.13
N SER A 185 1.31 -10.89 -7.94
CA SER A 185 -0.10 -11.24 -7.78
C SER A 185 -0.68 -10.91 -6.39
N LEU A 186 0.18 -10.71 -5.38
CA LEU A 186 -0.23 -10.39 -4.02
C LEU A 186 -0.68 -8.94 -3.89
N TYR A 187 -0.01 -7.99 -4.58
CA TYR A 187 -0.36 -6.58 -4.52
C TYR A 187 -1.82 -6.29 -4.96
N PRO A 188 -2.26 -6.65 -6.18
CA PRO A 188 -3.65 -6.41 -6.59
C PRO A 188 -4.65 -7.14 -5.68
N TYR A 189 -4.29 -8.31 -5.14
CA TYR A 189 -5.12 -8.99 -4.15
C TYR A 189 -5.26 -8.18 -2.85
N CYS A 190 -4.18 -7.59 -2.32
CA CYS A 190 -4.25 -6.71 -1.16
C CYS A 190 -5.17 -5.51 -1.42
N ILE A 191 -5.08 -4.91 -2.60
CA ILE A 191 -5.97 -3.82 -3.03
C ILE A 191 -7.44 -4.26 -3.04
N ASP A 192 -7.75 -5.40 -3.67
CA ASP A 192 -9.11 -5.93 -3.78
C ASP A 192 -9.71 -6.38 -2.43
N GLN A 193 -8.87 -6.63 -1.43
CA GLN A 193 -9.27 -7.09 -0.09
C GLN A 193 -9.17 -5.98 0.97
N ASP A 194 -8.93 -4.74 0.56
CA ASP A 194 -8.74 -3.60 1.46
C ASP A 194 -7.67 -3.90 2.53
N ILE A 195 -6.56 -4.53 2.13
CA ILE A 195 -5.39 -4.80 2.99
C ILE A 195 -4.43 -3.62 2.84
N THR A 196 -4.02 -3.02 3.96
CA THR A 196 -2.99 -1.98 3.96
C THR A 196 -1.66 -2.58 3.48
N CYS A 197 -1.18 -2.10 2.35
CA CYS A 197 0.04 -2.61 1.74
C CYS A 197 0.87 -1.54 1.02
N HIS A 198 2.13 -1.87 0.77
CA HIS A 198 3.05 -1.13 -0.09
C HIS A 198 3.53 -2.06 -1.22
N PHE A 199 3.47 -1.57 -2.47
CA PHE A 199 4.12 -2.24 -3.58
C PHE A 199 5.63 -2.09 -3.47
N PHE A 200 6.37 -3.19 -3.41
CA PHE A 200 7.84 -3.15 -3.48
C PHE A 200 8.34 -3.82 -4.75
N GLN A 201 9.37 -3.25 -5.36
CA GLN A 201 10.07 -3.84 -6.50
C GLN A 201 11.12 -4.85 -6.01
N ASP A 202 11.90 -4.44 -5.01
CA ASP A 202 12.97 -5.23 -4.39
C ASP A 202 13.17 -4.79 -2.92
N PHE A 203 14.08 -5.44 -2.18
CA PHE A 203 14.25 -5.16 -0.75
C PHE A 203 14.82 -3.76 -0.43
N SER A 204 15.27 -2.97 -1.40
CA SER A 204 15.65 -1.57 -1.15
C SER A 204 14.45 -0.73 -0.77
N ASP A 205 13.30 -0.93 -1.42
CA ASP A 205 12.07 -0.17 -1.13
C ASP A 205 11.61 -0.42 0.32
N ILE A 206 11.71 -1.68 0.77
CA ILE A 206 11.36 -2.06 2.14
C ILE A 206 12.36 -1.45 3.13
N LEU A 207 13.64 -1.45 2.79
CA LEU A 207 14.68 -0.86 3.63
C LEU A 207 14.53 0.67 3.75
N GLU A 208 14.09 1.35 2.69
CA GLU A 208 13.78 2.78 2.71
C GLU A 208 12.62 3.08 3.66
N ASP A 209 11.54 2.30 3.64
CA ASP A 209 10.41 2.43 4.58
C ASP A 209 10.88 2.29 6.02
N LEU A 210 11.60 1.20 6.31
CA LEU A 210 12.07 0.93 7.68
C LEU A 210 13.04 1.99 8.21
N LYS A 211 13.69 2.76 7.33
CA LYS A 211 14.59 3.88 7.68
C LYS A 211 13.88 5.22 7.76
N LYS A 212 12.66 5.32 7.22
CA LYS A 212 11.96 6.60 7.11
C LYS A 212 11.62 7.13 8.51
N LYS A 213 11.85 8.43 8.68
CA LYS A 213 11.49 9.17 9.89
C LYS A 213 10.57 10.31 9.51
N ILE A 214 9.26 10.08 9.68
CA ILE A 214 8.25 11.07 9.35
C ILE A 214 8.28 12.19 10.40
N ARG A 215 8.71 13.38 9.99
CA ARG A 215 8.67 14.60 10.81
C ARG A 215 7.59 15.57 10.35
N GLY A 216 7.10 15.42 9.13
CA GLY A 216 6.03 16.25 8.60
C GLY A 216 5.05 15.49 7.73
N ILE A 217 3.82 15.98 7.70
CA ILE A 217 2.78 15.48 6.82
C ILE A 217 2.17 16.67 6.10
N ILE A 218 2.14 16.60 4.77
CA ILE A 218 1.39 17.53 3.95
C ILE A 218 0.10 16.83 3.54
N PHE A 219 -1.03 17.49 3.69
CA PHE A 219 -2.34 16.97 3.30
C PHE A 219 -2.87 17.71 2.07
N ASP A 220 -3.56 17.02 1.17
CA ASP A 220 -4.62 17.69 0.42
C ASP A 220 -5.77 18.06 1.38
N LEU A 221 -6.64 18.95 0.93
CA LEU A 221 -7.72 19.49 1.73
C LEU A 221 -9.06 18.83 1.40
N ASP A 222 -9.61 19.10 0.21
CA ASP A 222 -10.89 18.56 -0.24
C ASP A 222 -10.78 17.06 -0.54
N GLY A 223 -11.72 16.25 -0.05
CA GLY A 223 -11.70 14.80 -0.25
C GLY A 223 -10.70 14.07 0.67
N THR A 224 -9.83 14.82 1.38
CA THR A 224 -8.80 14.27 2.28
C THR A 224 -9.02 14.66 3.74
N LEU A 225 -9.11 15.95 4.07
CA LEU A 225 -9.39 16.42 5.44
C LEU A 225 -10.83 16.92 5.62
N ILE A 226 -11.38 17.53 4.58
CA ILE A 226 -12.70 18.16 4.59
C ILE A 226 -13.51 17.78 3.36
N GLU A 227 -14.82 17.98 3.44
CA GLU A 227 -15.70 18.02 2.28
C GLU A 227 -16.62 19.25 2.32
N ALA A 228 -17.02 19.72 1.15
CA ALA A 228 -17.90 20.87 0.98
C ALA A 228 -18.95 20.63 -0.13
N TYR A 229 -19.37 19.37 -0.31
CA TYR A 229 -20.29 18.97 -1.39
C TYR A 229 -21.64 19.70 -1.31
N GLU A 230 -22.15 19.94 -0.12
CA GLU A 230 -23.42 20.66 0.07
C GLU A 230 -23.32 22.12 -0.40
N ALA A 231 -22.20 22.80 -0.13
CA ALA A 231 -21.97 24.15 -0.66
C ALA A 231 -21.96 24.17 -2.20
N ILE A 232 -21.34 23.16 -2.83
CA ILE A 232 -21.34 23.02 -4.30
C ILE A 232 -22.76 22.82 -4.81
N TYR A 233 -23.54 21.94 -4.18
CA TYR A 233 -24.93 21.68 -4.55
C TYR A 233 -25.80 22.93 -4.43
N LEU A 234 -25.67 23.70 -3.35
CA LEU A 234 -26.43 24.94 -3.16
C LEU A 234 -26.05 26.00 -4.22
N GLY A 235 -24.78 26.06 -4.62
CA GLY A 235 -24.35 26.90 -5.74
C GLY A 235 -24.96 26.49 -7.08
N LEU A 236 -24.98 25.19 -7.38
CA LEU A 236 -25.65 24.66 -8.58
C LEU A 236 -27.16 24.92 -8.52
N LYS A 237 -27.79 24.69 -7.36
CA LYS A 237 -29.22 24.90 -7.16
C LYS A 237 -29.63 26.33 -7.45
N GLU A 238 -28.85 27.31 -7.00
CA GLU A 238 -29.06 28.72 -7.30
C GLU A 238 -29.01 28.99 -8.82
N VAL A 239 -28.00 28.45 -9.52
CA VAL A 239 -27.89 28.59 -10.98
C VAL A 239 -29.09 27.99 -11.71
N PHE A 240 -29.51 26.78 -11.33
CA PHE A 240 -30.67 26.11 -11.92
C PHE A 240 -31.95 26.91 -11.68
N GLN A 241 -32.17 27.39 -10.47
CA GLN A 241 -33.32 28.22 -10.12
C GLN A 241 -33.37 29.53 -10.92
N GLN A 242 -32.24 30.24 -11.05
CA GLN A 242 -32.17 31.46 -11.86
C GLN A 242 -32.34 31.22 -13.37
N SER A 243 -32.03 30.00 -13.81
CA SER A 243 -32.24 29.57 -15.20
C SER A 243 -33.63 28.99 -15.45
N GLY A 244 -34.51 28.94 -14.43
CA GLY A 244 -35.86 28.36 -14.54
C GLY A 244 -35.87 26.84 -14.77
N ARG A 245 -34.83 26.14 -14.31
CA ARG A 245 -34.66 24.68 -14.48
C ARG A 245 -34.72 23.96 -13.13
N GLU A 246 -35.20 22.72 -13.15
CA GLU A 246 -35.16 21.85 -11.97
C GLU A 246 -33.77 21.20 -11.82
N ILE A 247 -33.25 21.17 -10.59
CA ILE A 247 -31.98 20.50 -10.27
C ILE A 247 -32.26 19.06 -9.84
N PHE A 248 -31.28 18.19 -10.09
CA PHE A 248 -31.22 16.83 -9.55
C PHE A 248 -31.12 16.82 -8.01
N SER A 249 -31.28 15.66 -7.38
CA SER A 249 -31.19 15.50 -5.93
C SER A 249 -29.75 15.59 -5.41
N PHE A 250 -29.53 15.98 -4.16
CA PHE A 250 -28.18 16.07 -3.58
C PHE A 250 -27.39 14.76 -3.71
N ASN A 251 -28.05 13.61 -3.58
CA ASN A 251 -27.43 12.28 -3.69
C ASN A 251 -26.85 11.99 -5.08
N GLU A 252 -27.35 12.66 -6.12
CA GLU A 252 -26.87 12.49 -7.49
C GLU A 252 -25.66 13.39 -7.80
N LEU A 253 -25.34 14.37 -6.94
CA LEU A 253 -24.29 15.36 -7.18
C LEU A 253 -22.97 14.74 -7.64
N LYS A 254 -22.49 13.70 -6.96
CA LYS A 254 -21.21 13.07 -7.28
C LYS A 254 -21.14 12.50 -8.71
N HIS A 255 -22.27 12.13 -9.31
CA HIS A 255 -22.33 11.65 -10.70
C HIS A 255 -22.10 12.76 -11.71
N TYR A 256 -22.36 14.01 -11.31
CA TYR A 256 -22.28 15.18 -12.17
C TYR A 256 -21.06 16.05 -11.91
N LEU A 257 -20.34 15.88 -10.79
CA LEU A 257 -19.13 16.66 -10.53
C LEU A 257 -18.03 16.27 -11.52
N GLN A 258 -17.45 17.28 -12.15
CA GLN A 258 -16.28 17.16 -13.02
C GLN A 258 -15.04 17.76 -12.32
N ALA A 259 -13.90 17.71 -12.99
CA ALA A 259 -12.62 18.22 -12.46
C ALA A 259 -12.65 19.72 -12.09
N ASP A 260 -13.55 20.50 -12.70
CA ASP A 260 -13.71 21.93 -12.42
C ASP A 260 -15.18 22.39 -12.58
N LEU A 261 -15.43 23.62 -12.12
CA LEU A 261 -16.74 24.27 -12.14
C LEU A 261 -17.30 24.43 -13.56
N GLU A 262 -16.48 24.84 -14.51
CA GLU A 262 -16.91 25.10 -15.88
C GLU A 262 -17.33 23.80 -16.57
N SER A 263 -16.48 22.77 -16.49
CA SER A 263 -16.78 21.42 -16.96
C SER A 263 -18.04 20.84 -16.31
N THR A 264 -18.26 21.13 -15.02
CA THR A 264 -19.48 20.69 -14.31
C THR A 264 -20.73 21.34 -14.90
N LEU A 265 -20.70 22.67 -15.12
CA LEU A 265 -21.84 23.42 -15.65
C LEU A 265 -22.14 23.11 -17.13
N HIS A 266 -21.12 22.87 -17.96
CA HIS A 266 -21.27 22.54 -19.40
C HIS A 266 -22.09 21.28 -19.66
N GLN A 267 -22.26 20.39 -18.68
CA GLN A 267 -23.15 19.24 -18.80
C GLN A 267 -24.63 19.63 -18.86
N PHE A 268 -24.97 20.82 -18.37
CA PHE A 268 -26.34 21.29 -18.23
C PHE A 268 -26.62 22.53 -19.09
N PHE A 269 -25.60 23.33 -19.36
CA PHE A 269 -25.73 24.64 -19.98
C PHE A 269 -24.89 24.73 -21.25
N SER A 270 -25.37 25.51 -22.23
CA SER A 270 -24.55 25.86 -23.39
C SER A 270 -23.31 26.66 -22.96
N PRO A 271 -22.24 26.73 -23.78
CA PRO A 271 -21.03 27.44 -23.38
C PRO A 271 -21.24 28.90 -22.98
N GLU A 272 -22.18 29.59 -23.63
CA GLU A 272 -22.55 30.97 -23.31
C GLU A 272 -23.28 31.07 -21.96
N GLU A 273 -24.25 30.18 -21.70
CA GLU A 273 -24.94 30.09 -20.42
C GLU A 273 -23.98 29.72 -19.28
N THR A 274 -23.06 28.77 -19.51
CA THR A 274 -22.03 28.38 -18.53
C THR A 274 -21.22 29.59 -18.07
N GLN A 275 -20.71 30.39 -19.01
CA GLN A 275 -19.94 31.59 -18.67
C GLN A 275 -20.76 32.62 -17.89
N LYS A 276 -22.05 32.78 -18.21
CA LYS A 276 -22.98 33.63 -17.44
C LYS A 276 -23.26 33.10 -16.03
N ASN A 277 -23.28 31.77 -15.86
CA ASN A 277 -23.67 31.11 -14.62
C ASN A 277 -22.50 30.92 -13.63
N ILE A 278 -21.26 30.92 -14.10
CA ILE A 278 -20.06 30.82 -13.24
C ILE A 278 -20.06 31.87 -12.11
N PRO A 279 -20.29 33.17 -12.35
CA PRO A 279 -20.32 34.17 -11.28
C PRO A 279 -21.43 33.95 -10.25
N ILE A 280 -22.60 33.48 -10.69
CA ILE A 280 -23.76 33.20 -9.82
C ILE A 280 -23.41 32.06 -8.86
N MET A 281 -22.91 30.95 -9.41
CA MET A 281 -22.49 29.80 -8.61
C MET A 281 -21.37 30.17 -7.64
N ARG A 282 -20.35 30.90 -8.11
CA ARG A 282 -19.23 31.34 -7.26
C ARG A 282 -19.70 32.20 -6.10
N LYS A 283 -20.56 33.19 -6.35
CA LYS A 283 -21.13 34.04 -5.31
C LYS A 283 -21.87 33.21 -4.27
N LYS A 284 -22.78 32.33 -4.72
CA LYS A 284 -23.55 31.50 -3.80
C LYS A 284 -22.67 30.54 -3.01
N TYR A 285 -21.70 29.91 -3.68
CA TYR A 285 -20.72 29.05 -3.03
C TYR A 285 -19.95 29.82 -1.95
N GLU A 286 -19.42 31.00 -2.25
CA GLU A 286 -18.70 31.82 -1.28
C GLU A 286 -19.55 32.21 -0.06
N GLU A 287 -20.85 32.49 -0.26
CA GLU A 287 -21.80 32.80 0.83
C GLU A 287 -22.01 31.63 1.79
N VAL A 288 -22.11 30.41 1.27
CA VAL A 288 -22.52 29.22 2.06
C VAL A 288 -21.36 28.28 2.38
N TYR A 289 -20.18 28.50 1.79
CA TYR A 289 -19.04 27.57 1.81
C TYR A 289 -18.66 27.16 3.22
N LEU A 290 -18.48 28.12 4.13
CA LEU A 290 -17.98 27.84 5.49
C LEU A 290 -18.99 27.04 6.30
N ASP A 291 -20.27 27.41 6.24
CA ASP A 291 -21.34 26.76 7.00
C ASP A 291 -21.59 25.31 6.56
N HIS A 292 -21.24 24.99 5.32
CA HIS A 292 -21.41 23.67 4.70
C HIS A 292 -20.06 22.99 4.40
N THR A 293 -19.01 23.36 5.11
CA THR A 293 -17.72 22.67 5.11
C THR A 293 -17.56 21.87 6.40
N HIS A 294 -17.30 20.58 6.28
CA HIS A 294 -17.16 19.68 7.42
C HIS A 294 -15.90 18.82 7.32
N PHE A 295 -15.41 18.36 8.47
CA PHE A 295 -14.33 17.37 8.50
C PHE A 295 -14.82 16.02 7.96
N LEU A 296 -13.94 15.33 7.24
CA LEU A 296 -14.09 13.90 7.05
C LEU A 296 -13.91 13.15 8.37
N ASP A 297 -14.44 11.93 8.46
CA ASP A 297 -14.40 11.14 9.68
C ASP A 297 -12.97 10.95 10.21
N GLY A 298 -12.78 11.23 11.50
CA GLY A 298 -11.48 11.18 12.17
C GLY A 298 -10.48 12.27 11.81
N ALA A 299 -10.73 13.14 10.81
CA ALA A 299 -9.73 14.10 10.33
C ALA A 299 -9.25 15.07 11.42
N LYS A 300 -10.17 15.65 12.19
CA LYS A 300 -9.84 16.57 13.28
C LYS A 300 -9.00 15.89 14.37
N GLU A 301 -9.42 14.69 14.81
CA GLU A 301 -8.73 13.90 15.82
C GLU A 301 -7.30 13.56 15.38
N VAL A 302 -7.13 13.19 14.12
CA VAL A 302 -5.82 12.87 13.53
C VAL A 302 -4.93 14.12 13.48
N ILE A 303 -5.43 15.26 13.01
CA ILE A 303 -4.68 16.54 13.00
C ILE A 303 -4.18 16.87 14.40
N GLU A 304 -5.07 16.85 15.40
CA GLU A 304 -4.74 17.17 16.79
C GLU A 304 -3.71 16.18 17.36
N THR A 305 -3.90 14.88 17.10
CA THR A 305 -2.99 13.83 17.59
C THR A 305 -1.59 13.96 16.98
N LEU A 306 -1.49 14.14 15.65
CA LEU A 306 -0.21 14.28 14.97
C LEU A 306 0.55 15.52 15.44
N HIS A 307 -0.15 16.65 15.56
CA HIS A 307 0.44 17.89 16.07
C HIS A 307 0.94 17.73 17.51
N ASN A 308 0.14 17.11 18.39
CA ASN A 308 0.53 16.88 19.79
C ASN A 308 1.74 15.93 19.92
N ARG A 309 1.98 15.09 18.92
CA ARG A 309 3.17 14.23 18.80
C ARG A 309 4.38 14.94 18.18
N GLY A 310 4.26 16.24 17.88
CA GLY A 310 5.34 17.06 17.33
C GLY A 310 5.54 16.92 15.82
N VAL A 311 4.59 16.31 15.10
CA VAL A 311 4.63 16.25 13.64
C VAL A 311 4.19 17.57 13.06
N MET A 312 4.99 18.08 12.14
CA MET A 312 4.69 19.34 11.47
C MET A 312 3.67 19.13 10.36
N LEU A 313 2.58 19.90 10.37
CA LEU A 313 1.50 19.71 9.40
C LEU A 313 1.51 20.81 8.34
N GLY A 314 1.28 20.42 7.09
CA GLY A 314 1.11 21.30 5.95
C GLY A 314 -0.15 20.97 5.15
N VAL A 315 -0.60 21.91 4.33
CA VAL A 315 -1.65 21.69 3.32
C VAL A 315 -1.15 22.10 1.94
N ALA A 316 -1.42 21.28 0.93
CA ALA A 316 -1.19 21.56 -0.49
C ALA A 316 -2.42 21.20 -1.32
N SER A 317 -3.19 22.19 -1.75
CA SER A 317 -4.49 21.97 -2.40
C SER A 317 -4.69 22.78 -3.67
N ASN A 318 -5.39 22.21 -4.66
CA ASN A 318 -5.82 22.95 -5.86
C ASN A 318 -6.95 23.94 -5.59
N LYS A 319 -7.53 23.94 -4.39
CA LYS A 319 -8.39 25.04 -3.92
C LYS A 319 -7.55 26.31 -3.75
N PHE A 320 -8.11 27.47 -4.14
CA PHE A 320 -7.42 28.76 -3.95
C PHE A 320 -7.02 28.94 -2.49
N GLY A 321 -5.77 29.34 -2.25
CA GLY A 321 -5.18 29.37 -0.91
C GLY A 321 -6.02 30.17 0.10
N ARG A 322 -6.64 31.27 -0.34
CA ARG A 322 -7.53 32.08 0.51
C ARG A 322 -8.69 31.26 1.10
N PHE A 323 -9.30 30.36 0.32
CA PHE A 323 -10.41 29.53 0.77
C PHE A 323 -9.95 28.36 1.64
N SER A 324 -8.79 27.80 1.35
CA SER A 324 -8.17 26.79 2.21
C SER A 324 -7.92 27.36 3.61
N ARG A 325 -7.30 28.54 3.69
CA ARG A 325 -7.04 29.25 4.96
C ARG A 325 -8.34 29.64 5.68
N LEU A 326 -9.34 30.14 4.97
CA LEU A 326 -10.65 30.47 5.57
C LEU A 326 -11.35 29.25 6.18
N ALA A 327 -11.37 28.11 5.48
CA ALA A 327 -11.97 26.90 6.01
C ALA A 327 -11.25 26.36 7.24
N LEU A 328 -9.92 26.28 7.22
CA LEU A 328 -9.13 25.82 8.38
C LEU A 328 -9.30 26.75 9.59
N ASN A 329 -9.45 28.06 9.37
CA ASN A 329 -9.76 29.02 10.42
C ASN A 329 -11.18 28.82 10.99
N HIS A 330 -12.19 28.69 10.13
CA HIS A 330 -13.57 28.46 10.52
C HIS A 330 -13.71 27.16 11.35
N LEU A 331 -13.03 26.10 10.91
CA LEU A 331 -12.96 24.81 11.59
C LEU A 331 -12.04 24.78 12.81
N LYS A 332 -11.38 25.89 13.14
CA LYS A 332 -10.51 26.09 14.31
C LYS A 332 -9.31 25.14 14.37
N VAL A 333 -8.75 24.78 13.22
CA VAL A 333 -7.56 23.93 13.10
C VAL A 333 -6.37 24.62 12.44
N SER A 334 -6.54 25.84 11.92
CA SER A 334 -5.43 26.60 11.31
C SER A 334 -4.16 26.69 12.18
N PRO A 335 -4.22 26.82 13.53
CA PRO A 335 -3.00 26.88 14.35
C PRO A 335 -2.14 25.61 14.31
N TYR A 336 -2.69 24.46 13.93
CA TYR A 336 -1.95 23.21 13.85
C TYR A 336 -1.09 23.09 12.58
N PHE A 337 -1.34 23.93 11.57
CA PHE A 337 -0.65 23.88 10.29
C PHE A 337 0.47 24.92 10.24
N LYS A 338 1.68 24.45 9.96
CA LYS A 338 2.84 25.31 9.71
C LYS A 338 2.77 25.98 8.35
N SER A 339 2.18 25.29 7.36
CA SER A 339 2.10 25.74 5.98
C SER A 339 0.73 25.44 5.39
N VAL A 340 0.16 26.38 4.62
CA VAL A 340 -1.11 26.20 3.90
C VAL A 340 -0.97 26.84 2.53
N ILE A 341 -0.59 26.02 1.55
CA ILE A 341 -0.39 26.42 0.16
C ILE A 341 -1.60 25.98 -0.65
N GLY A 342 -2.22 26.93 -1.34
CA GLY A 342 -3.29 26.64 -2.30
C GLY A 342 -3.03 27.24 -3.67
N ALA A 343 -4.00 27.07 -4.57
CA ALA A 343 -3.91 27.64 -5.91
C ALA A 343 -3.76 29.17 -5.86
N GLY A 344 -2.87 29.68 -6.72
CA GLY A 344 -2.52 31.11 -6.79
C GLY A 344 -1.42 31.55 -5.81
N ASP A 345 -1.03 30.72 -4.85
CA ASP A 345 0.12 31.01 -3.98
C ASP A 345 1.47 30.63 -4.65
N VAL A 346 1.43 29.78 -5.69
CA VAL A 346 2.58 29.32 -6.46
C VAL A 346 2.31 29.41 -7.97
N PRO A 347 3.35 29.42 -8.84
CA PRO A 347 3.18 29.57 -10.28
C PRO A 347 2.39 28.44 -10.96
N ARG A 348 2.53 27.20 -10.47
CA ARG A 348 1.88 26.02 -11.04
C ARG A 348 1.18 25.21 -9.96
N ASN A 349 -0.03 24.77 -10.24
CA ASN A 349 -0.84 23.97 -9.32
C ASN A 349 -0.52 22.47 -9.44
N LYS A 350 -1.11 21.62 -8.59
CA LYS A 350 -1.01 20.15 -8.76
C LYS A 350 -1.53 19.76 -10.16
N PRO A 351 -0.83 18.89 -10.93
CA PRO A 351 0.16 17.91 -10.49
C PRO A 351 1.63 18.40 -10.42
N PHE A 352 1.90 19.68 -10.61
CA PHE A 352 3.26 20.20 -10.49
C PHE A 352 3.71 20.25 -9.01
N PRO A 353 5.01 20.05 -8.71
CA PRO A 353 5.50 19.90 -7.33
C PRO A 353 5.60 21.22 -6.55
N ASP A 354 5.33 22.36 -7.20
CA ASP A 354 5.57 23.71 -6.68
C ASP A 354 4.92 23.94 -5.31
N MET A 355 3.70 23.42 -5.09
CA MET A 355 2.99 23.53 -3.81
C MET A 355 3.69 22.73 -2.70
N ILE A 356 4.12 21.50 -2.98
CA ILE A 356 4.84 20.66 -2.02
C ILE A 356 6.21 21.27 -1.70
N HIS A 357 6.95 21.74 -2.71
CA HIS A 357 8.22 22.42 -2.50
C HIS A 357 8.08 23.71 -1.68
N ALA A 358 7.01 24.47 -1.85
CA ALA A 358 6.72 25.64 -1.03
C ALA A 358 6.44 25.24 0.42
N ALA A 359 5.60 24.23 0.64
CA ALA A 359 5.31 23.72 1.97
C ALA A 359 6.56 23.18 2.67
N LEU A 360 7.40 22.39 1.99
CA LEU A 360 8.67 21.89 2.53
C LEU A 360 9.60 23.03 2.99
N ARG A 361 9.70 24.12 2.22
CA ARG A 361 10.49 25.30 2.61
C ARG A 361 9.93 26.00 3.85
N GLU A 362 8.62 26.17 3.95
CA GLU A 362 7.98 26.78 5.13
C GLU A 362 8.09 25.90 6.38
N MET A 363 8.08 24.57 6.18
CA MET A 363 8.25 23.57 7.22
C MET A 363 9.73 23.39 7.63
N GLY A 364 10.67 23.73 6.75
CA GLY A 364 12.10 23.49 6.99
C GLY A 364 12.43 22.01 7.07
N LEU A 365 11.77 21.19 6.25
CA LEU A 365 11.94 19.74 6.17
C LEU A 365 12.45 19.30 4.81
N LEU A 366 13.13 18.16 4.78
CA LEU A 366 13.55 17.51 3.55
C LEU A 366 12.44 16.59 3.01
N PRO A 367 12.37 16.33 1.69
CA PRO A 367 11.37 15.45 1.10
C PRO A 367 11.29 14.07 1.76
N GLU A 368 12.43 13.47 2.12
CA GLU A 368 12.51 12.16 2.77
C GLU A 368 11.90 12.11 4.18
N GLU A 369 11.79 13.26 4.85
CA GLU A 369 11.22 13.41 6.19
C GLU A 369 9.69 13.64 6.17
N VAL A 370 9.12 13.76 4.98
CA VAL A 370 7.72 14.12 4.78
C VAL A 370 6.98 13.03 4.00
N VAL A 371 5.68 12.94 4.27
CA VAL A 371 4.73 12.21 3.43
C VAL A 371 3.63 13.16 2.97
N PHE A 372 3.14 12.93 1.76
CA PHE A 372 1.99 13.65 1.20
C PHE A 372 0.77 12.73 1.23
N VAL A 373 -0.35 13.21 1.77
CA VAL A 373 -1.60 12.46 1.89
C VAL A 373 -2.65 13.11 1.00
N GLY A 374 -3.26 12.33 0.10
CA GLY A 374 -4.26 12.83 -0.84
C GLY A 374 -5.16 11.72 -1.40
N ASP A 375 -6.26 12.08 -2.03
CA ASP A 375 -7.30 11.16 -2.53
C ASP A 375 -7.34 11.02 -4.06
N THR A 376 -6.45 11.69 -4.78
CA THR A 376 -6.49 11.71 -6.25
C THR A 376 -5.22 11.19 -6.91
N LEU A 377 -5.33 10.76 -8.17
CA LEU A 377 -4.17 10.45 -9.01
C LEU A 377 -3.23 11.66 -9.17
N THR A 378 -3.80 12.86 -9.20
CA THR A 378 -3.06 14.13 -9.23
C THR A 378 -2.17 14.26 -8.00
N ASP A 379 -2.62 13.82 -6.82
CA ASP A 379 -1.83 13.89 -5.60
C ASP A 379 -0.62 12.94 -5.65
N ILE A 380 -0.85 11.73 -6.17
CA ILE A 380 0.22 10.74 -6.36
C ILE A 380 1.29 11.27 -7.32
N GLU A 381 0.86 11.88 -8.44
CA GLU A 381 1.78 12.52 -9.38
C GLU A 381 2.52 13.69 -8.76
N THR A 382 1.83 14.55 -8.00
CA THR A 382 2.44 15.70 -7.33
C THR A 382 3.53 15.29 -6.35
N GLY A 383 3.24 14.33 -5.47
CA GLY A 383 4.22 13.88 -4.48
C GLY A 383 5.42 13.20 -5.14
N LYS A 384 5.19 12.40 -6.18
CA LYS A 384 6.26 11.79 -6.97
C LYS A 384 7.18 12.83 -7.61
N GLU A 385 6.62 13.84 -8.29
CA GLU A 385 7.40 14.92 -8.89
C GLU A 385 8.14 15.77 -7.84
N ALA A 386 7.64 15.80 -6.60
CA ALA A 386 8.27 16.49 -5.48
C ALA A 386 9.30 15.64 -4.72
N GLY A 387 9.45 14.35 -5.05
CA GLY A 387 10.31 13.42 -4.33
C GLY A 387 9.81 13.08 -2.92
N VAL A 388 8.50 13.19 -2.67
CA VAL A 388 7.85 12.90 -1.38
C VAL A 388 7.00 11.64 -1.50
N ASP A 389 7.10 10.75 -0.53
CA ASP A 389 6.27 9.55 -0.49
C ASP A 389 4.78 9.91 -0.36
N VAL A 390 3.94 9.23 -1.14
CA VAL A 390 2.50 9.49 -1.15
C VAL A 390 1.73 8.38 -0.46
N TYR A 391 0.90 8.76 0.50
CA TYR A 391 -0.10 7.90 1.13
C TYR A 391 -1.47 8.27 0.58
N ALA A 392 -1.98 7.43 -0.31
CA ALA A 392 -3.26 7.65 -0.95
C ALA A 392 -4.42 7.28 -0.01
N LEU A 393 -5.49 8.07 -0.03
CA LEU A 393 -6.67 7.89 0.80
C LEU A 393 -7.92 7.78 -0.11
N PRO A 394 -8.58 6.62 -0.20
CA PRO A 394 -9.69 6.41 -1.14
C PRO A 394 -11.02 6.99 -0.63
N THR A 395 -11.04 8.25 -0.21
CA THR A 395 -12.21 8.95 0.36
C THR A 395 -12.86 9.94 -0.61
N GLY A 396 -12.13 10.40 -1.62
CA GLY A 396 -12.64 11.34 -2.62
C GLY A 396 -13.06 10.68 -3.92
N PHE A 397 -12.58 11.23 -5.04
CA PHE A 397 -13.13 10.89 -6.37
C PHE A 397 -12.57 9.60 -6.97
N HIS A 398 -11.32 9.22 -6.67
CA HIS A 398 -10.70 8.02 -7.22
C HIS A 398 -10.88 6.83 -6.28
N THR A 399 -11.23 5.69 -6.84
CA THR A 399 -11.33 4.43 -6.11
C THR A 399 -9.96 3.93 -5.68
N ARG A 400 -9.92 3.09 -4.63
CA ARG A 400 -8.71 2.35 -4.21
C ARG A 400 -8.03 1.66 -5.40
N LYS A 401 -8.81 1.06 -6.31
CA LYS A 401 -8.30 0.37 -7.49
C LYS A 401 -7.62 1.33 -8.46
N GLU A 402 -8.22 2.48 -8.76
CA GLU A 402 -7.62 3.50 -9.63
C GLU A 402 -6.33 4.06 -9.02
N LEU A 403 -6.37 4.44 -7.74
CA LEU A 403 -5.19 4.94 -7.01
C LEU A 403 -4.03 3.93 -7.05
N SER A 404 -4.34 2.63 -6.90
CA SER A 404 -3.32 1.58 -6.89
C SER A 404 -2.53 1.44 -8.18
N GLN A 405 -3.08 1.89 -9.32
CA GLN A 405 -2.41 1.81 -10.63
C GLN A 405 -1.14 2.65 -10.68
N LYS A 406 -1.08 3.74 -9.89
CA LYS A 406 0.10 4.59 -9.76
C LYS A 406 1.08 4.12 -8.68
N LYS A 407 0.77 3.02 -7.99
CA LYS A 407 1.59 2.40 -6.93
C LYS A 407 2.07 3.43 -5.89
N PRO A 408 1.16 4.18 -5.25
CA PRO A 408 1.55 5.04 -4.14
C PRO A 408 2.20 4.20 -3.04
N LYS A 409 3.03 4.83 -2.21
CA LYS A 409 3.77 4.17 -1.15
C LYS A 409 2.83 3.39 -0.21
N ARG A 410 1.67 3.97 0.09
CA ARG A 410 0.61 3.31 0.87
C ARG A 410 -0.75 3.71 0.32
N ILE A 411 -1.74 2.83 0.47
CA ILE A 411 -3.16 3.19 0.34
C ILE A 411 -3.86 2.91 1.66
N LEU A 412 -4.13 3.98 2.39
CA LEU A 412 -4.74 3.95 3.71
C LEU A 412 -6.19 3.50 3.61
N ARG A 413 -6.72 2.77 4.61
CA ARG A 413 -8.17 2.52 4.72
C ARG A 413 -8.90 3.75 5.24
N ASN A 414 -8.25 4.49 6.13
CA ASN A 414 -8.75 5.73 6.72
C ASN A 414 -7.61 6.57 7.31
N LEU A 415 -7.89 7.82 7.67
CA LEU A 415 -6.89 8.73 8.23
C LEU A 415 -6.30 8.28 9.56
N LYS A 416 -7.04 7.49 10.37
CA LYS A 416 -6.57 7.05 11.69
C LYS A 416 -5.36 6.11 11.59
N GLU A 417 -5.10 5.51 10.44
CA GLU A 417 -3.86 4.76 10.23
C GLU A 417 -2.62 5.64 10.37
N LEU A 418 -2.68 6.93 10.05
CA LEU A 418 -1.53 7.85 10.13
C LEU A 418 -0.97 7.99 11.54
N THR A 419 -1.83 7.97 12.56
CA THR A 419 -1.37 8.12 13.96
C THR A 419 -0.64 6.87 14.43
N ASN A 420 -0.93 5.71 13.85
CA ASN A 420 -0.21 4.47 14.15
C ASN A 420 1.16 4.43 13.50
N LEU A 421 1.39 5.16 12.39
CA LEU A 421 2.65 5.15 11.63
C LEU A 421 3.80 5.81 12.40
N LEU A 422 3.52 6.81 13.22
CA LEU A 422 4.55 7.50 14.00
C LEU A 422 5.17 6.64 15.12
N ASP A 423 4.46 5.59 15.54
CA ASP A 423 4.91 4.68 16.61
C ASP A 423 5.65 3.46 16.04
N GLN A 424 6.14 3.53 14.79
CA GLN A 424 6.73 2.40 14.08
C GLN A 424 8.04 2.80 13.39
N PRO A 425 9.03 1.90 13.30
CA PRO A 425 9.96 1.92 12.19
C PRO A 425 9.19 1.49 10.94
N LEU A 426 8.55 2.42 10.22
CA LEU A 426 7.88 2.17 8.93
C LEU A 426 7.56 3.46 8.17
#